data_AF-A0A0S8EHR6-F1
#
_entry.id   AF-A0A0S8EHR6-F1
#
_cell.length_a   1.000
_cell.length_b   1.000
_cell.length_c   1.000
_cell.angle_alpha   90.00
_cell.angle_beta   90.00
_cell.angle_gamma   90.00
#
_symmetry.space_group_name_H-M   'P 1'
#
loop_
_entity.id
_entity.type
_entity.pdbx_description
1 polymer ?
#
loop_
_entity_poly.entity_id
_entity_poly.type
_entity_poly.pdbx_seq_one_letter_code
_entity_poly.pdbx_strand_id
1 'polypeptide(L)'
;MSLEDPDKSATSVEVDALAASEFSLAEGLVYLNHAAVAPWPQRTAHAVAAFARENADVGARHYPRWLQKEQELRSQAAKLLNASGEDIAFTKNTSEGLSIVAYGFPWRSGDNVVVPRDEFPS
;
A
#
# COMPACT_ATOMS: atom_id res chain seq x y z
N MET A 1 5.62 -40.40 8.49
CA MET A 1 4.53 -39.83 9.31
C MET A 1 4.64 -38.33 9.19
N SER A 2 3.84 -37.75 8.28
CA SER A 2 3.87 -36.32 7.98
C SER A 2 3.25 -35.57 9.16
N LEU A 3 4.02 -34.67 9.77
CA LEU A 3 3.48 -33.67 10.69
C LEU A 3 2.87 -32.58 9.82
N GLU A 4 1.56 -32.66 9.57
CA GLU A 4 0.81 -31.47 9.18
C GLU A 4 0.80 -30.54 10.39
N ASP A 5 1.35 -29.35 10.21
CA ASP A 5 1.43 -28.30 11.22
C ASP A 5 0.01 -27.70 11.39
N PRO A 6 -0.68 -27.95 12.52
CA PRO A 6 -2.09 -27.60 12.69
C PRO A 6 -2.34 -26.08 12.59
N ASP A 7 -1.31 -25.26 12.84
CA ASP A 7 -1.36 -23.79 12.80
C ASP A 7 -1.58 -23.26 11.36
N LYS A 8 -1.04 -23.92 10.33
CA LYS A 8 -1.21 -23.49 8.93
C LYS A 8 -2.66 -23.59 8.43
N SER A 9 -3.41 -24.55 8.95
CA SER A 9 -4.78 -24.84 8.50
C SER A 9 -5.82 -23.84 9.03
N ALA A 10 -5.62 -23.33 10.25
CA ALA A 10 -6.49 -22.33 10.84
C ALA A 10 -6.25 -20.95 10.21
N THR A 11 -4.98 -20.57 10.01
CA THR A 11 -4.63 -19.30 9.36
C THR A 11 -5.10 -19.24 7.91
N SER A 12 -5.05 -20.34 7.15
CA SER A 12 -5.54 -20.34 5.76
C SER A 12 -7.05 -20.13 5.67
N VAL A 13 -7.83 -20.73 6.57
CA VAL A 13 -9.29 -20.58 6.60
C VAL A 13 -9.70 -19.15 6.96
N GLU A 14 -8.97 -18.48 7.86
CA GLU A 14 -9.21 -17.09 8.21
C GLU A 14 -8.88 -16.13 7.06
N VAL A 15 -7.78 -16.38 6.34
CA VAL A 15 -7.38 -15.59 5.17
C VAL A 15 -8.39 -15.74 4.03
N ASP A 16 -8.90 -16.95 3.78
CA ASP A 16 -9.91 -17.20 2.76
C ASP A 16 -11.24 -16.50 3.09
N ALA A 17 -11.67 -16.56 4.35
CA ALA A 17 -12.87 -15.86 4.81
C ALA A 17 -12.71 -14.33 4.70
N LEU A 18 -11.53 -13.80 5.04
CA LEU A 18 -11.22 -12.38 4.86
C LEU A 18 -11.22 -11.99 3.38
N ALA A 19 -10.60 -12.81 2.52
CA ALA A 19 -10.55 -12.55 1.09
C ALA A 19 -11.96 -12.54 0.47
N ALA A 20 -12.79 -13.53 0.82
CA ALA A 20 -14.17 -13.61 0.34
C ALA A 20 -15.03 -12.40 0.77
N SER A 21 -14.82 -11.88 1.98
CA SER A 21 -15.57 -10.73 2.50
C SER A 21 -15.08 -9.38 1.99
N GLU A 22 -13.78 -9.24 1.69
CA GLU A 22 -13.21 -7.96 1.23
C GLU A 22 -13.10 -7.84 -0.29
N PHE A 23 -13.07 -8.93 -1.05
CA PHE A 23 -12.90 -8.89 -2.51
C PHE A 23 -14.12 -9.43 -3.23
N SER A 24 -15.19 -8.63 -3.29
CA SER A 24 -16.41 -8.92 -4.04
C SER A 24 -16.24 -8.66 -5.54
N LEU A 25 -15.48 -9.52 -6.22
CA LEU A 25 -15.29 -9.46 -7.67
C LEU A 25 -16.55 -9.92 -8.43
N ALA A 26 -16.64 -9.56 -9.71
CA ALA A 26 -17.75 -9.97 -10.57
C ALA A 26 -17.86 -11.51 -10.66
N GLU A 27 -19.09 -12.02 -10.72
CA GLU A 27 -19.33 -13.46 -10.86
C GLU A 27 -18.62 -14.02 -12.10
N GLY A 28 -17.91 -15.14 -11.93
CA GLY A 28 -17.12 -15.78 -12.99
C GLY A 28 -15.75 -15.15 -13.28
N LEU A 29 -15.39 -14.04 -12.62
CA LEU A 29 -14.07 -13.42 -12.80
C LEU A 29 -12.98 -14.14 -12.00
N VAL A 30 -12.00 -14.71 -12.70
CA VAL A 30 -10.75 -15.21 -12.09
C VAL A 30 -9.66 -14.17 -12.29
N TYR A 31 -9.34 -13.41 -11.24
CA TYR A 31 -8.38 -12.31 -11.32
C TYR A 31 -6.94 -12.79 -11.02
N LEU A 32 -6.09 -12.84 -12.06
CA LEU A 32 -4.71 -13.33 -11.96
C LEU A 32 -3.65 -12.24 -12.22
N ASN A 33 -4.01 -10.95 -12.06
CA ASN A 33 -3.12 -9.82 -12.37
C ASN A 33 -2.72 -9.00 -11.11
N HIS A 34 -2.66 -9.64 -9.94
CA HIS A 34 -2.40 -8.99 -8.65
C HIS A 34 -1.03 -8.31 -8.57
N ALA A 35 -0.05 -8.80 -9.33
CA ALA A 35 1.30 -8.23 -9.38
C ALA A 35 1.35 -6.86 -10.10
N ALA A 36 0.38 -6.56 -10.98
CA ALA A 36 0.32 -5.26 -11.65
C ALA A 36 -0.52 -4.26 -10.84
N VAL A 37 -1.82 -4.51 -10.70
CA VAL A 37 -2.74 -3.65 -9.93
C VAL A 37 -3.84 -4.49 -9.31
N ALA A 38 -3.70 -4.86 -8.04
CA ALA A 38 -4.72 -5.63 -7.35
C ALA A 38 -6.08 -4.89 -7.25
N PRO A 39 -7.21 -5.60 -7.26
CA PRO A 39 -8.50 -5.03 -6.89
C PRO A 39 -8.45 -4.46 -5.47
N TRP A 40 -9.24 -3.44 -5.18
CA TRP A 40 -9.31 -2.89 -3.84
C TRP A 40 -10.19 -3.76 -2.94
N PRO A 41 -9.80 -3.96 -1.66
CA PRO A 41 -10.72 -4.51 -0.69
C PRO A 41 -11.88 -3.53 -0.44
N GLN A 42 -13.06 -4.04 -0.11
CA GLN A 42 -14.28 -3.24 0.07
C GLN A 42 -14.08 -2.11 1.08
N ARG A 43 -13.35 -2.35 2.18
CA ARG A 43 -13.05 -1.30 3.16
C ARG A 43 -12.33 -0.09 2.57
N THR A 44 -11.42 -0.31 1.62
CA THR A 44 -10.67 0.76 0.93
C THR A 44 -11.60 1.53 0.00
N ALA A 45 -12.39 0.84 -0.81
CA ALA A 45 -13.37 1.48 -1.69
C ALA A 45 -14.37 2.35 -0.90
N HIS A 46 -14.87 1.85 0.23
CA HIS A 46 -15.76 2.60 1.12
C HIS A 46 -15.09 3.83 1.73
N ALA A 47 -13.85 3.71 2.21
CA ALA A 47 -13.11 4.82 2.81
C ALA A 47 -12.85 5.95 1.81
N VAL A 48 -12.40 5.62 0.60
CA VAL A 48 -12.16 6.60 -0.47
C VAL A 48 -13.46 7.27 -0.90
N ALA A 49 -14.54 6.51 -1.08
CA ALA A 49 -15.84 7.06 -1.43
C ALA A 49 -16.39 8.00 -0.34
N ALA A 50 -16.20 7.66 0.94
CA ALA A 50 -16.60 8.51 2.05
C ALA A 50 -15.80 9.82 2.08
N PHE A 51 -14.48 9.76 1.89
CA PHE A 51 -13.63 10.95 1.79
C PHE A 51 -14.06 11.85 0.62
N ALA A 52 -14.29 11.27 -0.56
CA ALA A 52 -14.71 12.01 -1.74
C ALA A 52 -16.05 12.72 -1.54
N ARG A 53 -17.05 12.03 -0.95
CA ARG A 53 -18.34 12.63 -0.61
C ARG A 53 -18.20 13.78 0.38
N GLU A 54 -17.45 13.58 1.46
CA GLU A 54 -17.25 14.62 2.46
C GLU A 54 -16.59 15.87 1.88
N ASN A 55 -15.54 15.71 1.08
CA ASN A 55 -14.88 16.83 0.42
C ASN A 55 -15.81 17.55 -0.56
N ALA A 56 -16.71 16.84 -1.23
CA ALA A 56 -17.73 17.46 -2.10
C ALA A 56 -18.78 18.24 -1.30
N ASP A 57 -19.22 17.70 -0.15
CA ASP A 57 -20.30 18.27 0.65
C ASP A 57 -19.86 19.50 1.47
N VAL A 58 -18.66 19.45 2.06
CA VAL A 58 -18.19 20.47 3.02
C VAL A 58 -16.79 21.01 2.72
N GLY A 59 -16.19 20.63 1.59
CA GLY A 59 -14.84 21.06 1.22
C GLY A 59 -13.78 20.65 2.23
N ALA A 60 -12.73 21.47 2.36
CA ALA A 60 -11.62 21.25 3.29
C ALA A 60 -11.95 21.53 4.77
N ARG A 61 -13.23 21.62 5.15
CA ARG A 61 -13.64 21.95 6.53
C ARG A 61 -13.04 21.01 7.58
N HIS A 62 -12.82 19.75 7.23
CA HIS A 62 -12.29 18.72 8.13
C HIS A 62 -10.80 18.42 7.94
N TYR A 63 -10.05 19.32 7.30
CA TYR A 63 -8.63 19.16 7.03
C TYR A 63 -7.78 18.72 8.25
N PRO A 64 -7.96 19.26 9.48
CA PRO A 64 -7.20 18.80 10.64
C PRO A 64 -7.38 17.31 10.95
N ARG A 65 -8.57 16.75 10.70
CA ARG A 65 -8.83 15.32 10.87
C ARG A 65 -8.19 14.48 9.76
N TRP A 66 -8.07 15.02 8.55
CA TRP A 66 -7.35 14.35 7.46
C TRP A 66 -5.85 14.27 7.75
N LEU A 67 -5.27 15.34 8.32
CA LEU A 67 -3.88 15.30 8.81
C LEU A 67 -3.69 14.27 9.93
N GLN A 68 -4.65 14.14 10.85
CA GLN A 68 -4.60 13.08 11.86
C GLN A 68 -4.61 11.68 11.22
N LYS A 69 -5.45 11.48 10.20
CA LYS A 69 -5.49 10.21 9.45
C LYS A 69 -4.16 9.91 8.74
N GLU A 70 -3.52 10.92 8.17
CA GLU A 70 -2.18 10.80 7.59
C GLU A 70 -1.14 10.39 8.65
N GLN A 71 -1.20 10.98 9.85
CA GLN A 71 -0.27 10.63 10.93
C GLN A 71 -0.46 9.21 11.47
N GLU A 72 -1.71 8.75 11.54
CA GLU A 72 -2.04 7.35 11.86
C GLU A 72 -1.46 6.41 10.80
N LEU A 73 -1.66 6.72 9.51
CA LEU A 73 -1.09 5.96 8.39
C LEU A 73 0.44 5.90 8.49
N ARG A 74 1.08 7.04 8.79
CA ARG A 74 2.54 7.14 8.95
C ARG A 74 3.05 6.21 10.05
N SER A 75 2.36 6.20 11.19
CA SER A 75 2.69 5.31 12.31
C SER A 75 2.53 3.83 11.96
N GLN A 76 1.48 3.48 11.21
CA GLN A 76 1.24 2.12 10.75
C GLN A 76 2.29 1.65 9.73
N ALA A 77 2.64 2.51 8.77
CA ALA A 77 3.68 2.23 7.78
C ALA A 77 5.06 2.06 8.42
N ALA A 78 5.41 2.94 9.36
CA ALA A 78 6.64 2.85 10.15
C ALA A 78 6.73 1.49 10.89
N LYS A 79 5.64 1.06 11.53
CA LYS A 79 5.58 -0.26 12.19
C LYS A 79 5.74 -1.41 11.20
N LEU A 80 5.07 -1.35 10.05
CA LEU A 80 5.12 -2.39 9.02
C LEU A 80 6.54 -2.55 8.44
N LEU A 81 7.24 -1.44 8.23
CA LEU A 81 8.56 -1.40 7.62
C LEU A 81 9.71 -1.45 8.64
N ASN A 82 9.40 -1.56 9.94
CA ASN A 82 10.38 -1.46 11.02
C ASN A 82 11.25 -0.19 10.92
N ALA A 83 10.60 0.95 10.69
CA ALA A 83 11.21 2.27 10.53
C ALA A 83 10.65 3.28 11.55
N SER A 84 11.22 4.48 11.60
CA SER A 84 10.64 5.59 12.37
C SER A 84 9.63 6.37 11.52
N GLY A 85 8.78 7.20 12.14
CA GLY A 85 7.84 8.03 11.39
C GLY A 85 8.49 9.11 10.51
N GLU A 86 9.69 9.56 10.89
CA GLU A 86 10.49 10.54 10.13
C GLU A 86 11.13 9.93 8.88
N ASP A 87 11.31 8.60 8.83
CA ASP A 87 11.81 7.89 7.66
C ASP A 87 10.73 7.66 6.58
N ILE A 88 9.46 7.98 6.86
CA ILE A 88 8.35 7.73 5.95
C ILE A 88 8.03 8.97 5.12
N ALA A 89 7.94 8.82 3.80
CA ALA A 89 7.39 9.82 2.90
C ALA A 89 6.28 9.20 2.05
N PHE A 90 5.14 9.89 1.91
CA PHE A 90 4.06 9.46 1.02
C PHE A 90 4.25 10.04 -0.36
N THR A 91 4.23 9.18 -1.37
CA THR A 91 4.34 9.51 -2.79
C THR A 91 3.16 8.90 -3.54
N LYS A 92 2.90 9.37 -4.76
CA LYS A 92 1.82 8.88 -5.62
C LYS A 92 2.04 7.44 -6.06
N ASN A 93 3.29 7.06 -6.33
CA ASN A 93 3.67 5.73 -6.79
C ASN A 93 5.19 5.50 -6.66
N THR A 94 5.64 4.26 -6.94
CA THR A 94 7.05 3.85 -6.87
C THR A 94 7.96 4.66 -7.79
N SER A 95 7.54 4.93 -9.03
CA SER A 95 8.31 5.72 -10.01
C SER A 95 8.63 7.13 -9.51
N GLU A 96 7.67 7.80 -8.88
CA GLU A 96 7.87 9.10 -8.27
C GLU A 96 8.82 9.01 -7.08
N GLY A 97 8.67 8.01 -6.22
CA GLY A 97 9.59 7.77 -5.10
C GLY A 97 11.04 7.59 -5.54
N LEU A 98 11.27 6.76 -6.56
CA LEU A 98 12.60 6.56 -7.14
C LEU A 98 13.16 7.84 -7.76
N SER A 99 12.32 8.61 -8.46
CA SER A 99 12.72 9.89 -9.05
C SER A 99 13.12 10.90 -7.96
N ILE A 100 12.36 10.99 -6.86
CA ILE A 100 12.69 11.88 -5.74
C ILE A 100 14.08 11.58 -5.18
N VAL A 101 14.42 10.30 -4.99
CA VAL A 101 15.75 9.90 -4.51
C VAL A 101 16.82 10.23 -5.56
N ALA A 102 16.60 9.87 -6.82
CA ALA A 102 17.57 10.09 -7.89
C ALA A 102 17.90 11.57 -8.10
N TYR A 103 16.91 12.46 -8.03
CA TYR A 103 17.13 13.91 -8.18
C TYR A 103 17.49 14.62 -6.88
N GLY A 104 17.15 14.05 -5.72
CA GLY A 104 17.36 14.66 -4.40
C GLY A 104 18.68 14.26 -3.74
N PHE A 105 19.32 13.17 -4.17
CA PHE A 105 20.59 12.74 -3.60
C PHE A 105 21.74 13.68 -4.05
N PRO A 106 22.67 14.06 -3.15
CA PRO A 106 23.72 15.03 -3.44
C PRO A 106 24.88 14.40 -4.22
N TRP A 107 24.61 13.93 -5.44
CA TRP A 107 25.59 13.29 -6.32
C TRP A 107 26.80 14.17 -6.60
N ARG A 108 27.94 13.53 -6.75
CA ARG A 108 29.21 14.15 -7.14
C ARG A 108 29.75 13.46 -8.39
N SER A 109 30.53 14.21 -9.16
CA SER A 109 31.25 13.63 -10.29
C SER A 109 32.16 12.50 -9.78
N GLY A 110 32.07 11.34 -10.41
CA GLY A 110 32.80 10.12 -10.02
C GLY A 110 32.00 9.15 -9.15
N ASP A 111 30.81 9.52 -8.68
CA ASP A 111 29.91 8.58 -8.00
C ASP A 111 29.43 7.48 -8.97
N ASN A 112 29.20 6.28 -8.43
CA ASN A 112 28.74 5.12 -9.18
C ASN A 112 27.37 4.67 -8.67
N VAL A 113 26.47 4.36 -9.60
CA VAL A 113 25.16 3.78 -9.30
C VAL A 113 25.17 2.32 -9.76
N VAL A 114 24.86 1.40 -8.84
CA VAL A 114 24.79 -0.03 -9.13
C VAL A 114 23.35 -0.49 -8.93
N VAL A 115 22.76 -1.08 -9.97
CA VAL A 115 21.40 -1.60 -9.96
C VAL A 115 21.38 -3.06 -10.42
N PRO A 116 20.37 -3.86 -10.02
CA PRO A 116 20.15 -5.18 -10.60
C PRO A 116 20.03 -5.11 -12.12
N ARG A 117 20.51 -6.13 -12.84
CA ARG A 117 20.48 -6.17 -14.31
C ARG A 117 19.05 -6.12 -14.87
N ASP A 118 18.14 -6.81 -14.20
CA ASP A 118 16.76 -7.02 -14.65
C ASP A 118 15.76 -6.21 -13.82
N GLU A 119 16.18 -5.01 -13.40
CA GLU A 119 15.33 -4.08 -12.66
C GLU A 119 14.13 -3.61 -13.50
N PHE A 120 12.99 -3.36 -12.86
CA PHE A 120 11.79 -2.91 -13.55
C PHE A 120 11.94 -1.45 -14.02
N PRO A 121 11.59 -1.11 -15.28
CA PRO A 121 11.64 0.27 -15.76
C PRO A 121 10.48 1.08 -15.14
N SER A 122 10.78 1.71 -14.00
CA SER A 122 9.83 2.52 -13.23
C SER A 122 9.78 3.96 -13.72
#